data_AF-A0A2D0AFP3-F1
#
_entry.id   AF-A0A2D0AFP3-F1
#
_cell.length_a   1.000
_cell.length_b   1.000
_cell.length_c   1.000
_cell.angle_alpha   90.00
_cell.angle_beta   90.00
_cell.angle_gamma   90.00
#
_symmetry.space_group_name_H-M   'P 1'
#
loop_
_entity.id
_entity.type
_entity.pdbx_description
1 polymer ?
#
loop_
_entity_poly.entity_id
_entity_poly.type
_entity_poly.pdbx_seq_one_letter_code
_entity_poly.pdbx_strand_id
1 'polypeptide(L)'
;MSASQKRDFTAKTARPVLDTSSLYGMDEVPPLPATDGAAAATEPVVAQGAEAAEQEWVQFSTYLRRSTYLRLKQAEYWEPGFVARRQIEQAVSELLDGLENANRSLPEELYQKLLLKNKKLKR
;
A
#
# COMPACT_ATOMS: atom_id res chain seq x y z
N MET A 1 44.88 -24.68 32.76
CA MET A 1 43.71 -25.17 32.00
C MET A 1 42.57 -24.19 32.21
N SER A 2 42.41 -23.20 31.32
CA SER A 2 41.47 -22.08 31.49
C SER A 2 40.09 -22.47 30.93
N ALA A 3 39.05 -22.44 31.76
CA ALA A 3 37.69 -22.78 31.36
C ALA A 3 37.06 -21.60 30.59
N SER A 4 36.70 -21.84 29.33
CA SER A 4 35.98 -20.87 28.49
C SER A 4 34.51 -20.77 28.93
N GLN A 5 34.10 -19.60 29.44
CA GLN A 5 32.68 -19.29 29.68
C GLN A 5 31.95 -19.13 28.34
N LYS A 6 31.03 -20.05 28.05
CA LYS A 6 30.04 -19.88 26.97
C LYS A 6 28.98 -18.89 27.45
N ARG A 7 28.88 -17.73 26.80
CA ARG A 7 27.80 -16.77 27.04
C ARG A 7 26.58 -17.22 26.21
N ASP A 8 25.59 -17.77 26.88
CA ASP A 8 24.29 -18.07 26.27
C ASP A 8 23.57 -16.76 25.92
N PHE A 9 23.57 -16.42 24.63
CA PHE A 9 22.93 -15.23 24.10
C PHE A 9 21.52 -15.54 23.61
N THR A 10 20.61 -15.85 24.54
CA THR A 10 19.17 -15.94 24.26
C THR A 10 18.43 -14.86 25.04
N ALA A 11 18.75 -13.60 24.73
CA ALA A 11 17.95 -12.47 25.18
C ALA A 11 16.61 -12.48 24.44
N LYS A 12 15.57 -12.94 25.13
CA LYS A 12 14.17 -12.88 24.70
C LYS A 12 13.73 -11.42 24.72
N THR A 13 13.90 -10.71 23.60
CA THR A 13 13.43 -9.32 23.46
C THR A 13 11.91 -9.30 23.42
N ALA A 14 11.29 -9.11 24.58
CA ALA A 14 9.89 -8.71 24.65
C ALA A 14 9.77 -7.35 23.92
N ARG A 15 8.96 -7.31 22.86
CA ARG A 15 8.68 -6.07 22.15
C ARG A 15 7.79 -5.21 23.06
N PRO A 16 8.18 -3.98 23.41
CA PRO A 16 7.26 -3.08 24.10
C PRO A 16 6.10 -2.75 23.15
N VAL A 17 4.87 -2.98 23.61
CA VAL A 17 3.67 -2.47 22.93
C VAL A 17 3.66 -0.97 23.18
N LEU A 18 4.04 -0.21 22.16
CA LEU A 18 3.91 1.24 22.16
C LEU A 18 2.43 1.57 22.01
N ASP A 19 1.83 2.14 23.05
CA ASP A 19 0.52 2.76 22.98
C ASP A 19 0.66 4.09 22.22
N THR A 20 0.22 4.09 20.97
CA THR A 20 0.33 5.24 20.07
C THR A 20 -0.64 6.36 20.42
N SER A 21 -1.58 6.10 21.34
CA SER A 21 -2.63 7.04 21.74
C SER A 21 -2.10 8.22 22.55
N SER A 22 -0.93 8.08 23.19
CA SER A 22 -0.33 9.12 24.05
C SER A 22 0.66 10.03 23.32
N LEU A 23 0.99 9.73 22.06
CA LEU A 23 2.05 10.41 21.29
C LEU A 23 1.55 11.61 20.48
N TYR A 24 0.24 11.70 20.27
CA TYR A 24 -0.40 12.81 19.61
C TYR A 24 -1.45 13.34 20.58
N GLY A 25 -1.17 14.47 21.25
CA GLY A 25 -2.12 15.19 22.09
C GLY A 25 -3.29 15.74 21.28
N MET A 26 -4.12 14.85 20.75
CA MET A 26 -5.40 15.20 20.15
C MET A 26 -6.43 15.29 21.26
N ASP A 27 -6.73 16.51 21.68
CA ASP A 27 -7.98 16.82 22.36
C ASP A 27 -9.15 16.31 21.51
N GLU A 28 -9.99 15.50 22.15
CA GLU A 28 -11.15 14.82 21.58
C GLU A 28 -12.24 15.85 21.26
N VAL A 29 -12.53 16.06 19.97
CA VAL A 29 -13.69 16.87 19.55
C VAL A 29 -14.95 16.00 19.59
N PRO A 30 -15.99 16.36 20.34
CA PRO A 30 -17.19 15.53 20.46
C PRO A 30 -18.04 15.58 19.18
N PRO A 31 -18.68 14.46 18.77
CA PRO A 31 -19.54 14.43 17.59
C PRO A 31 -20.91 15.04 17.87
N LEU A 32 -21.39 15.88 16.95
CA LEU A 32 -22.79 16.34 16.89
C LEU A 32 -23.68 15.26 16.26
N PRO A 33 -24.94 15.09 16.72
CA PRO A 33 -25.83 14.03 16.23
C PRO A 33 -26.35 14.31 14.82
N ALA A 34 -26.33 13.27 13.98
CA ALA A 34 -26.93 13.23 12.65
C ALA A 34 -28.47 13.22 12.75
N THR A 35 -29.12 14.01 11.90
CA THR A 35 -30.57 14.00 11.70
C THR A 35 -30.88 13.05 10.55
N ASP A 36 -31.66 12.00 10.84
CA ASP A 36 -32.17 11.05 9.85
C ASP A 36 -33.10 11.75 8.84
N GLY A 37 -32.81 11.56 7.56
CA GLY A 37 -33.63 12.00 6.44
C GLY A 37 -33.62 10.93 5.35
N ALA A 38 -34.56 10.00 5.44
CA ALA A 38 -34.81 8.98 4.43
C ALA A 38 -35.33 9.62 3.13
N ALA A 39 -34.69 9.31 2.01
CA ALA A 39 -35.29 9.42 0.69
C ALA A 39 -34.73 8.32 -0.21
N ALA A 40 -35.65 7.47 -0.68
CA ALA A 40 -35.39 6.34 -1.54
C ALA A 40 -34.80 6.76 -2.89
N ALA A 41 -33.78 6.04 -3.34
CA ALA A 41 -33.38 5.99 -4.74
C ALA A 41 -33.17 4.52 -5.12
N THR A 42 -34.02 4.05 -6.02
CA THR A 42 -34.00 2.74 -6.66
C THR A 42 -32.73 2.63 -7.51
N GLU A 43 -31.77 1.80 -7.11
CA GLU A 43 -30.59 1.51 -7.91
C GLU A 43 -30.89 0.43 -8.96
N PRO A 44 -30.56 0.66 -10.24
CA PRO A 44 -30.59 -0.40 -11.24
C PRO A 44 -29.37 -1.32 -11.03
N VAL A 45 -29.65 -2.60 -10.81
CA VAL A 45 -28.65 -3.67 -10.81
C VAL A 45 -28.10 -3.81 -12.24
N VAL A 46 -26.98 -3.15 -12.53
CA VAL A 46 -26.25 -3.33 -13.79
C VAL A 46 -24.75 -3.47 -13.50
N ALA A 47 -24.24 -4.68 -13.69
CA ALA A 47 -22.86 -4.99 -14.07
C ALA A 47 -21.67 -4.48 -13.21
N GLN A 48 -21.80 -4.42 -11.88
CA GLN A 48 -20.70 -4.05 -10.96
C GLN A 48 -19.50 -5.03 -10.90
N GLY A 49 -19.57 -6.19 -11.54
CA GLY A 49 -18.55 -7.23 -11.40
C GLY A 49 -17.23 -6.97 -12.15
N ALA A 50 -17.25 -6.21 -13.24
CA ALA A 50 -16.08 -6.02 -14.11
C ALA A 50 -15.33 -4.71 -13.83
N GLU A 51 -16.01 -3.58 -13.63
CA GLU A 51 -15.35 -2.30 -13.35
C GLU A 51 -14.66 -2.27 -11.97
N ALA A 52 -15.20 -2.97 -10.98
CA ALA A 52 -14.58 -3.05 -9.65
C ALA A 52 -13.22 -3.76 -9.65
N ALA A 53 -12.89 -4.52 -10.70
CA ALA A 53 -11.59 -5.17 -10.84
C ALA A 53 -10.48 -4.18 -11.22
N GLU A 54 -10.80 -3.10 -11.95
CA GLU A 54 -9.82 -2.11 -12.42
C GLU A 54 -9.40 -1.10 -11.34
N GLN A 55 -10.15 -0.98 -10.24
CA GLN A 55 -9.78 -0.12 -9.10
C GLN A 55 -9.03 -0.84 -7.97
N GLU A 56 -8.65 -2.12 -8.13
CA GLU A 56 -7.85 -2.78 -7.09
C GLU A 56 -6.41 -2.28 -7.08
N TRP A 57 -5.96 -1.86 -5.90
CA TRP A 57 -4.55 -1.63 -5.68
C TRP A 57 -3.76 -2.92 -5.44
N VAL A 58 -2.85 -3.24 -6.35
CA VAL A 58 -1.92 -4.37 -6.19
C VAL A 58 -0.61 -3.88 -5.57
N GLN A 59 -0.16 -4.54 -4.48
CA GLN A 59 1.14 -4.19 -3.87
C GLN A 59 2.30 -4.55 -4.81
N PHE A 60 3.00 -3.53 -5.30
CA PHE A 60 4.26 -3.61 -6.03
C PHE A 60 5.39 -2.98 -5.22
N SER A 61 6.54 -3.65 -5.12
CA SER A 61 7.70 -3.17 -4.36
C SER A 61 8.97 -3.37 -5.16
N THR A 62 9.81 -2.35 -5.18
CA THR A 62 11.13 -2.37 -5.81
C THR A 62 12.17 -1.70 -4.91
N TYR A 63 13.45 -1.84 -5.25
CA TYR A 63 14.53 -1.20 -4.52
C TYR A 63 14.72 0.25 -4.97
N LEU A 64 14.86 1.15 -4.00
CA LEU A 64 15.22 2.55 -4.23
C LEU A 64 16.65 2.80 -3.74
N ARG A 65 17.32 3.79 -4.35
CA ARG A 65 18.57 4.31 -3.80
C ARG A 65 18.30 4.94 -2.43
N ARG A 66 19.25 4.81 -1.51
CA ARG A 66 19.17 5.37 -0.15
C ARG A 66 18.82 6.87 -0.15
N SER A 67 19.41 7.64 -1.06
CA SER A 67 19.15 9.08 -1.20
C SER A 67 17.71 9.38 -1.62
N THR A 68 17.13 8.58 -2.50
CA THR A 68 15.72 8.73 -2.91
C THR A 68 14.79 8.35 -1.77
N TYR A 69 15.07 7.26 -1.06
CA TYR A 69 14.27 6.84 0.09
C TYR A 69 14.24 7.91 1.20
N LEU A 70 15.40 8.51 1.51
CA LEU A 70 15.49 9.58 2.49
C LEU A 70 14.66 10.81 2.09
N ARG A 71 14.74 11.23 0.82
CA ARG A 71 13.91 12.34 0.31
C ARG A 71 12.42 12.04 0.38
N LEU A 72 12.02 10.79 0.10
CA LEU A 72 10.62 10.38 0.21
C LEU A 72 10.11 10.48 1.65
N LYS A 73 10.93 10.10 2.63
CA LYS A 73 10.60 10.26 4.06
C LYS A 73 10.59 11.71 4.54
N GLN A 74 11.45 12.56 3.97
CA GLN A 74 11.38 14.00 4.23
C GLN A 74 10.10 14.61 3.65
N ALA A 75 9.72 14.25 2.42
CA ALA A 75 8.49 14.73 1.81
C ALA A 75 7.25 14.33 2.63
N GLU A 76 7.18 13.09 3.10
CA GLU A 76 6.10 12.62 3.98
C GLU A 76 5.97 13.44 5.27
N TYR A 77 7.07 13.98 5.79
CA TYR A 77 7.07 14.82 6.98
C TYR A 77 6.68 16.28 6.69
N TRP A 78 7.14 16.84 5.57
CA TRP A 78 7.00 18.28 5.27
C TRP A 78 5.77 18.63 4.43
N GLU A 79 5.25 17.71 3.62
CA GLU A 79 4.17 17.96 2.66
C GLU A 79 2.83 17.44 3.19
N PRO A 80 1.93 18.31 3.68
CA PRO A 80 0.61 17.89 4.14
C PRO A 80 -0.21 17.35 2.96
N GLY A 81 -0.74 16.13 3.11
CA GLY A 81 -1.47 15.46 2.03
C GLY A 81 -0.58 14.79 0.99
N PHE A 82 0.71 14.54 1.29
CA PHE A 82 1.58 13.71 0.46
C PHE A 82 1.04 12.29 0.35
N VAL A 83 0.29 12.02 -0.73
CA VAL A 83 -0.22 10.67 -1.05
C VAL A 83 0.77 9.99 -2.00
N ALA A 84 1.88 9.52 -1.43
CA ALA A 84 2.95 8.84 -2.17
C ALA A 84 2.41 7.76 -3.12
N ARG A 85 1.39 7.00 -2.68
CA ARG A 85 0.79 5.92 -3.47
C ARG A 85 0.23 6.41 -4.81
N ARG A 86 -0.53 7.51 -4.82
CA ARG A 86 -1.16 8.05 -6.05
C ARG A 86 -0.13 8.69 -6.97
N GLN A 87 0.83 9.40 -6.39
CA GLN A 87 1.92 10.04 -7.15
C GLN A 87 2.86 9.01 -7.77
N ILE A 88 3.17 7.92 -7.06
CA ILE A 88 3.95 6.80 -7.59
C ILE A 88 3.18 6.11 -8.72
N GLU A 89 1.87 5.87 -8.56
CA GLU A 89 1.05 5.28 -9.61
C GLU A 89 1.07 6.11 -10.89
N GLN A 90 0.88 7.43 -10.77
CA GLN A 90 0.96 8.35 -11.91
C GLN A 90 2.35 8.32 -12.56
N ALA A 91 3.42 8.44 -11.78
CA ALA A 91 4.79 8.44 -12.31
C ALA A 91 5.15 7.10 -12.99
N VAL A 92 4.66 5.97 -12.47
CA VAL A 92 4.85 4.66 -13.10
C VAL A 92 4.03 4.55 -14.38
N SER A 93 2.78 5.02 -14.38
CA SER A 93 1.93 5.02 -15.58
C SER A 93 2.54 5.85 -16.71
N GLU A 94 2.95 7.09 -16.42
CA GLU A 94 3.61 7.97 -17.38
C GLU A 94 4.91 7.36 -17.94
N LEU A 95 5.68 6.66 -17.09
CA LEU A 95 6.87 5.94 -17.52
C LEU A 95 6.51 4.80 -18.50
N LEU A 96 5.46 4.03 -18.20
CA LEU A 96 5.00 2.92 -19.06
C LEU A 96 4.45 3.43 -20.39
N ASP A 97 3.70 4.54 -20.38
CA ASP A 97 3.19 5.19 -21.60
C ASP A 97 4.32 5.69 -22.51
N GLY A 98 5.45 6.10 -21.92
CA GLY A 98 6.66 6.47 -22.66
C GLY A 98 7.42 5.30 -23.29
N LEU A 99 7.06 4.05 -22.98
CA LEU A 99 7.73 2.85 -23.50
C LEU A 99 6.89 2.19 -24.60
N GLU A 100 7.36 2.26 -25.84
CA GLU A 100 6.65 1.75 -27.04
C GLU A 100 6.18 0.30 -26.96
N ASN A 101 6.87 -0.53 -26.18
CA ASN A 101 6.58 -1.96 -26.04
C ASN A 101 5.85 -2.32 -24.74
N ALA A 102 5.77 -1.42 -23.75
CA ALA A 102 5.21 -1.73 -22.44
C ALA A 102 3.69 -1.96 -22.49
N ASN A 103 3.01 -1.28 -23.40
CA ASN A 103 1.56 -1.37 -23.58
C ASN A 103 1.11 -2.48 -24.55
N ARG A 104 2.04 -3.32 -25.01
CA ARG A 104 1.69 -4.48 -25.85
C ARG A 104 1.09 -5.58 -25.00
N SER A 105 -0.01 -6.17 -25.48
CA SER A 105 -0.58 -7.34 -24.83
C SER A 105 0.41 -8.51 -24.85
N LEU A 106 0.44 -9.26 -23.75
CA LEU A 106 1.20 -10.50 -23.67
C LEU A 106 0.54 -11.57 -24.56
N PRO A 107 1.32 -12.40 -25.26
CA PRO A 107 0.79 -13.61 -25.91
C PRO A 107 0.03 -14.49 -24.90
N GLU A 108 -1.07 -15.10 -25.33
CA GLU A 108 -1.99 -15.83 -24.44
C GLU A 108 -1.29 -16.89 -23.59
N GLU A 109 -0.38 -17.68 -24.17
CA GLU A 109 0.39 -18.68 -23.43
C GLU A 109 1.25 -18.10 -22.30
N LEU A 110 1.81 -16.90 -22.51
CA LEU A 110 2.63 -16.21 -21.52
C LEU A 110 1.77 -15.53 -20.47
N TYR A 111 0.63 -14.96 -20.88
CA TYR A 111 -0.35 -14.39 -19.96
C TYR A 111 -0.91 -15.44 -19.00
N GLN A 112 -1.33 -16.61 -19.51
CA GLN A 112 -1.80 -17.72 -18.67
C GLN A 112 -0.71 -18.21 -17.70
N LYS A 113 0.54 -18.34 -18.17
CA LYS A 113 1.68 -18.67 -17.30
C LYS A 113 1.92 -17.61 -16.22
N LEU A 114 1.76 -16.32 -16.56
CA LEU A 114 1.88 -15.20 -15.62
C LEU A 114 0.80 -15.30 -14.55
N LEU A 115 -0.46 -15.46 -14.93
CA LEU A 115 -1.57 -15.64 -14.01
C LEU A 115 -1.28 -16.83 -13.10
N LEU A 116 -0.91 -17.99 -13.65
CA LEU A 116 -0.59 -19.20 -12.88
C LEU A 116 0.46 -18.98 -11.79
N LYS A 117 1.51 -18.22 -12.08
CA LYS A 117 2.63 -17.94 -11.15
C LYS A 117 2.32 -16.79 -10.18
N ASN A 118 1.57 -15.79 -10.62
CA ASN A 118 1.33 -14.58 -9.84
C ASN A 118 -0.05 -14.62 -9.18
N LYS A 119 -0.06 -15.06 -7.92
CA LYS A 119 -1.30 -15.14 -7.12
C LYS A 119 -2.01 -13.79 -6.95
N LYS A 120 -1.31 -12.66 -7.11
CA LYS A 120 -1.91 -11.32 -7.01
C LYS A 120 -2.76 -10.94 -8.21
N LEU A 121 -2.64 -11.68 -9.32
CA LEU A 121 -3.37 -11.42 -10.57
C LEU A 121 -4.49 -12.44 -10.82
N LYS A 122 -4.58 -13.51 -10.02
CA LYS A 122 -5.70 -14.46 -10.07
C LYS A 122 -6.81 -13.93 -9.16
N ARG A 123 -7.77 -13.22 -9.71
CA ARG A 123 -9.06 -12.96 -9.05
C ARG A 123 -10.08 -13.98 -9.53
#